data_AF-A0A9E3WIJ1-F1
#
_entry.id   AF-A0A9E3WIJ1-F1
#
_cell.length_a   1.000
_cell.length_b   1.000
_cell.length_c   1.000
_cell.angle_alpha   90.00
_cell.angle_beta   90.00
_cell.angle_gamma   90.00
#
_symmetry.space_group_name_H-M   'P 1'
#
loop_
_entity.id
_entity.type
_entity.pdbx_description
1 polymer ?
#
loop_
_entity_poly.entity_id
_entity_poly.type
_entity_poly.pdbx_seq_one_letter_code
_entity_poly.pdbx_strand_id
1 'polypeptide(L)'
;MKEQEPAGGKGENRAAPAFKVTDRRHFTVDGERRSGEPDEAEHRPPPPPPPEDPPRPEARAGFEHRSLDEPSDVDFTMLINAMAQPALLFLGEIPHPGSGQATVDPEKAKLQIDMLELLHVKCRGNLSRQEETLLEQVLYQLRMLYVARAGLGG
;
A
#
# COMPACT_ATOMS: atom_id res chain seq x y z
N MET A 1 20.50 17.14 83.98
CA MET A 1 19.58 16.05 83.61
C MET A 1 19.43 16.13 82.10
N LYS A 2 20.24 15.34 81.38
CA LYS A 2 19.83 14.15 80.61
C LYS A 2 18.97 14.47 79.39
N GLU A 3 19.61 14.25 78.23
CA GLU A 3 19.07 13.66 76.99
C GLU A 3 17.65 14.05 76.57
N GLN A 4 17.54 14.70 75.41
CA GLN A 4 16.94 14.08 74.21
C GLN A 4 16.99 15.02 73.01
N GLU A 5 17.67 14.57 71.97
CA GLU A 5 17.33 14.81 70.57
C GLU A 5 16.88 13.43 70.00
N PRO A 6 16.30 13.28 68.79
CA PRO A 6 16.20 14.27 67.70
C PRO A 6 14.88 14.23 66.87
N ALA A 7 14.91 15.04 65.82
CA ALA A 7 14.46 14.73 64.45
C ALA A 7 13.13 15.36 63.97
N GLY A 8 13.26 16.22 62.95
CA GLY A 8 12.18 16.56 62.03
C GLY A 8 12.47 17.87 61.28
N GLY A 9 13.00 17.81 60.06
CA GLY A 9 13.28 19.04 59.31
C GLY A 9 13.79 18.86 57.88
N LYS A 10 12.89 18.47 56.96
CA LYS A 10 12.79 18.84 55.54
C LYS A 10 14.06 18.84 54.65
N GLY A 11 14.08 17.88 53.72
CA GLY A 11 14.83 17.97 52.44
C GLY A 11 13.94 17.52 51.29
N GLU A 12 13.42 18.46 50.51
CA GLU A 12 12.55 18.24 49.36
C GLU A 12 13.29 17.61 48.16
N ASN A 13 12.76 16.47 47.75
CA ASN A 13 12.38 16.10 46.38
C ASN A 13 13.39 16.31 45.23
N ARG A 14 14.11 15.24 44.90
CA ARG A 14 14.51 14.97 43.51
C ARG A 14 13.97 13.60 43.12
N ALA A 15 12.80 13.60 42.49
CA ALA A 15 12.20 12.40 41.91
C ALA A 15 13.16 11.79 40.87
N ALA A 16 13.66 10.59 41.14
CA ALA A 16 14.30 9.74 40.15
C ALA A 16 13.22 8.80 39.55
N PRO A 17 13.19 8.55 38.23
CA PRO A 17 12.18 7.68 37.64
C PRO A 17 12.38 6.23 38.11
N ALA A 18 11.31 5.63 38.64
CA ALA A 18 11.28 4.24 39.06
C ALA A 18 11.43 3.31 37.84
N PHE A 19 12.58 2.65 37.73
CA PHE A 19 12.86 1.68 36.68
C PHE A 19 12.31 0.31 37.09
N LYS A 20 11.19 -0.12 36.49
CA LYS A 20 10.58 -1.44 36.77
C LYS A 20 11.16 -2.49 35.82
N VAL A 21 12.22 -3.15 36.27
CA VAL A 21 12.79 -4.31 35.58
C VAL A 21 11.87 -5.50 35.81
N THR A 22 11.10 -5.86 34.78
CA THR A 22 10.26 -7.06 34.83
C THR A 22 11.10 -8.22 34.34
N ASP A 23 11.68 -9.00 35.26
CA ASP A 23 12.37 -10.25 34.92
C ASP A 23 11.33 -11.27 34.43
N ARG A 24 11.46 -11.73 33.18
CA ARG A 24 10.57 -12.70 32.53
C ARG A 24 11.24 -14.07 32.41
N ARG A 25 11.82 -14.58 33.49
CA ARG A 25 12.33 -15.97 33.49
C ARG A 25 11.20 -16.91 33.87
N HIS A 26 10.87 -17.79 32.93
CA HIS A 26 9.74 -18.72 32.96
C HIS A 26 10.05 -20.06 33.66
N PHE A 27 11.07 -20.08 34.53
CA PHE A 27 11.64 -21.30 35.12
C PHE A 27 12.21 -20.99 36.51
N THR A 28 11.99 -21.88 37.48
CA THR A 28 12.68 -21.84 38.78
C THR A 28 14.11 -22.39 38.65
N VAL A 29 14.97 -22.16 39.64
CA VAL A 29 16.40 -22.53 39.60
C VAL A 29 16.64 -24.06 39.54
N ASP A 30 15.61 -24.86 39.82
CA ASP A 30 15.62 -26.33 39.71
C ASP A 30 14.98 -26.85 38.41
N GLY A 31 14.65 -25.97 37.45
CA GLY A 31 14.32 -26.37 36.07
C GLY A 31 12.87 -26.79 35.81
N GLU A 32 11.92 -26.59 36.73
CA GLU A 32 10.51 -26.92 36.50
C GLU A 32 9.68 -25.71 36.02
N ARG A 33 8.80 -25.96 35.03
CA ARG A 33 7.90 -24.96 34.42
C ARG A 33 6.60 -24.91 35.24
N ARG A 34 6.30 -23.77 35.88
CA ARG A 34 5.02 -23.58 36.58
C ARG A 34 3.85 -23.66 35.59
N SER A 35 3.02 -24.69 35.70
CA SER A 35 1.72 -24.84 35.04
C SER A 35 0.61 -24.35 35.97
N GLY A 36 -0.15 -23.35 35.53
CA GLY A 36 -1.30 -22.83 36.25
C GLY A 36 -1.96 -21.75 35.41
N GLU A 37 -2.84 -22.17 34.51
CA GLU A 37 -3.82 -21.30 33.88
C GLU A 37 -5.02 -21.16 34.85
N PRO A 38 -5.43 -19.94 35.20
CA PRO A 38 -6.82 -19.67 35.51
C PRO A 38 -7.56 -19.43 34.18
N ASP A 39 -8.63 -20.19 34.02
CA ASP A 39 -9.69 -20.03 33.05
C ASP A 39 -10.25 -18.58 33.10
N GLU A 40 -9.93 -17.79 32.07
CA GLU A 40 -10.42 -16.40 31.92
C GLU A 40 -11.03 -16.23 30.52
N ALA A 41 -11.87 -17.19 30.12
CA ALA A 41 -12.51 -17.24 28.80
C ALA A 41 -13.94 -16.66 28.75
N GLU A 42 -14.52 -16.14 29.83
CA GLU A 42 -15.93 -15.67 29.84
C GLU A 42 -16.15 -14.16 30.08
N HIS A 43 -15.11 -13.32 30.04
CA HIS A 43 -15.30 -11.87 30.17
C HIS A 43 -14.38 -11.01 29.31
N ARG A 44 -14.07 -11.45 28.07
CA ARG A 44 -13.43 -10.56 27.10
C ARG A 44 -14.53 -9.73 26.39
N PRO A 45 -14.59 -8.40 26.56
CA PRO A 45 -15.46 -7.58 25.71
C PRO A 45 -15.08 -7.79 24.24
N PRO A 46 -16.04 -7.66 23.29
CA PRO A 46 -15.75 -7.83 21.87
C PRO A 46 -14.58 -6.93 21.47
N PRO A 47 -13.66 -7.41 20.60
CA PRO A 47 -12.56 -6.59 20.13
C PRO A 47 -13.14 -5.30 19.53
N PRO A 48 -12.51 -4.14 19.79
CA PRO A 48 -12.92 -2.90 19.12
C PRO A 48 -12.87 -3.11 17.61
N PRO A 49 -13.76 -2.46 16.83
CA PRO A 49 -13.69 -2.51 15.38
C PRO A 49 -12.26 -2.12 14.93
N PRO A 50 -11.76 -2.71 13.82
CA PRO A 50 -10.46 -2.32 13.28
C PRO A 50 -10.42 -0.80 13.12
N PRO A 51 -9.26 -0.16 13.39
CA PRO A 51 -9.13 1.28 13.21
C PRO A 51 -9.52 1.60 11.77
N GLU A 52 -10.50 2.49 11.61
CA GLU A 52 -10.80 3.09 10.31
C GLU A 52 -9.50 3.68 9.76
N ASP A 53 -9.25 3.46 8.47
CA ASP A 53 -8.09 4.00 7.78
C ASP A 53 -7.95 5.50 8.12
N PRO A 54 -6.75 6.00 8.41
CA PRO A 54 -6.55 7.41 8.72
C PRO A 54 -7.14 8.26 7.59
N PRO A 55 -7.77 9.41 7.90
CA PRO A 55 -8.33 10.27 6.87
C PRO A 55 -7.24 10.59 5.86
N ARG A 56 -7.46 10.16 4.61
CA ARG A 56 -6.57 10.39 3.47
C ARG A 56 -6.28 11.90 3.44
N PRO A 57 -5.02 12.34 3.30
CA PRO A 57 -4.71 13.77 3.28
C PRO A 57 -5.56 14.44 2.20
N GLU A 58 -6.32 15.46 2.59
CA GLU A 58 -7.24 16.18 1.73
C GLU A 58 -6.53 16.54 0.43
N ALA A 59 -7.04 16.01 -0.68
CA ALA A 59 -6.49 16.23 -1.99
C ALA A 59 -6.47 17.75 -2.26
N ARG A 60 -5.26 18.28 -2.40
CA ARG A 60 -5.00 19.66 -2.83
C ARG A 60 -5.83 19.93 -4.09
N ALA A 61 -6.70 20.95 -4.02
CA ALA A 61 -7.47 21.57 -5.10
C ALA A 61 -7.46 20.83 -6.46
N GLY A 62 -8.50 20.04 -6.71
CA GLY A 62 -8.75 19.39 -8.01
C GLY A 62 -9.77 18.25 -7.87
N PHE A 63 -10.81 18.28 -8.72
CA PHE A 63 -11.89 17.29 -8.91
C PHE A 63 -12.32 16.48 -7.68
N GLU A 64 -13.51 16.75 -7.15
CA GLU A 64 -14.13 16.03 -6.02
C GLU A 64 -13.99 14.50 -6.15
N HIS A 65 -13.51 13.84 -5.09
CA HIS A 65 -13.45 12.38 -5.01
C HIS A 65 -14.85 11.83 -4.70
N ARG A 66 -15.65 11.63 -5.74
CA ARG A 66 -16.94 10.94 -5.64
C ARG A 66 -16.69 9.44 -5.53
N SER A 67 -17.37 8.77 -4.60
CA SER A 67 -17.48 7.31 -4.60
C SER A 67 -18.05 6.87 -5.95
N LEU A 68 -17.27 6.10 -6.72
CA LEU A 68 -17.62 5.70 -8.07
C LEU A 68 -18.51 4.45 -7.99
N ASP A 69 -19.77 4.57 -8.38
CA ASP A 69 -20.59 3.39 -8.71
C ASP A 69 -19.97 2.76 -9.97
N GLU A 70 -19.32 1.60 -9.80
CA GLU A 70 -18.64 0.92 -10.90
C GLU A 70 -19.69 0.23 -11.80
N PRO A 71 -19.64 0.43 -13.13
CA PRO A 71 -20.56 -0.23 -14.04
C PRO A 71 -20.39 -1.76 -13.99
N SER A 72 -21.48 -2.51 -13.91
CA SER A 72 -21.46 -3.98 -13.76
C SER A 72 -20.93 -4.75 -14.98
N ASP A 73 -21.00 -4.13 -16.16
CA ASP A 73 -20.77 -4.82 -17.44
C ASP A 73 -19.34 -4.65 -17.97
N VAL A 74 -18.52 -3.85 -17.29
CA VAL A 74 -17.15 -3.50 -17.70
C VAL A 74 -16.26 -3.46 -16.48
N ASP A 75 -15.10 -4.11 -16.58
CA ASP A 75 -14.11 -4.16 -15.52
C ASP A 75 -12.83 -3.37 -15.89
N PHE A 76 -11.94 -3.20 -14.92
CA PHE A 76 -10.67 -2.52 -15.12
C PHE A 76 -9.77 -3.22 -16.16
N THR A 77 -9.87 -4.55 -16.27
CA THR A 77 -9.12 -5.32 -17.28
C THR A 77 -9.54 -4.94 -18.70
N MET A 78 -10.84 -4.79 -18.95
CA MET A 78 -11.37 -4.32 -20.22
C MET A 78 -10.89 -2.91 -20.53
N LEU A 79 -10.83 -2.01 -19.53
CA LEU A 79 -10.31 -0.66 -19.70
C LEU A 79 -8.82 -0.67 -20.10
N ILE A 80 -7.98 -1.42 -19.39
CA ILE A 80 -6.55 -1.56 -19.73
C ILE A 80 -6.39 -2.07 -21.15
N ASN A 81 -7.13 -3.12 -21.52
CA ASN A 81 -7.08 -3.69 -22.85
C ASN A 81 -7.49 -2.68 -23.91
N ALA A 82 -8.59 -1.94 -23.71
CA ALA A 82 -9.05 -0.92 -24.64
C ALA A 82 -8.02 0.20 -24.85
N MET A 83 -7.28 0.58 -23.81
CA MET A 83 -6.20 1.57 -23.91
C MET A 83 -4.90 1.02 -24.52
N ALA A 84 -4.60 -0.27 -24.32
CA ALA A 84 -3.41 -0.92 -24.86
C ALA A 84 -3.50 -1.21 -26.36
N GLN A 85 -4.69 -1.52 -26.89
CA GLN A 85 -4.90 -1.89 -28.30
C GLN A 85 -4.38 -0.83 -29.30
N PRO A 86 -4.67 0.48 -29.14
CA PRO A 86 -4.10 1.51 -30.00
C PRO A 86 -2.56 1.57 -29.97
N ALA A 87 -1.94 1.29 -28.81
CA ALA A 87 -0.48 1.24 -28.72
C ALA A 87 0.09 0.10 -29.58
N LEU A 88 -0.51 -1.10 -29.49
CA LEU A 88 -0.12 -2.26 -30.31
C LEU A 88 -0.31 -1.99 -31.81
N LEU A 89 -1.40 -1.30 -32.18
CA LEU A 89 -1.66 -0.88 -33.55
C LEU A 89 -0.53 0.02 -34.08
N PHE A 90 -0.17 1.07 -33.34
CA PHE A 90 0.89 2.00 -33.74
C PHE A 90 2.30 1.39 -33.64
N LEU A 91 2.45 0.27 -32.93
CA LEU A 91 3.69 -0.52 -32.94
C LEU A 91 3.77 -1.48 -34.15
N GLY A 92 2.71 -1.57 -34.96
CA GLY A 92 2.61 -2.49 -36.09
C GLY A 92 2.41 -3.95 -35.68
N GLU A 93 2.02 -4.21 -34.43
CA GLU A 93 1.70 -5.57 -33.95
C GLU A 93 0.32 -6.04 -34.43
N ILE A 94 -0.55 -5.10 -34.76
CA ILE A 94 -1.91 -5.36 -35.23
C ILE A 94 -2.12 -4.58 -36.54
N PRO A 95 -2.75 -5.18 -37.58
CA PRO A 95 -3.08 -4.46 -38.79
C PRO A 95 -4.20 -3.44 -38.55
N HIS A 96 -4.12 -2.29 -39.22
CA HIS A 96 -5.17 -1.28 -39.12
C HIS A 96 -6.48 -1.79 -39.74
N PRO A 97 -7.62 -1.73 -39.04
CA PRO A 97 -8.88 -2.35 -39.49
C PRO A 97 -9.41 -1.77 -40.80
N GLY A 98 -9.10 -0.49 -41.08
CA GLY A 98 -9.49 0.17 -42.33
C GLY A 98 -8.58 -0.09 -43.53
N SER A 99 -7.26 -0.24 -43.33
CA SER A 99 -6.30 -0.38 -44.45
C SER A 99 -5.77 -1.81 -44.60
N GLY A 100 -5.92 -2.65 -43.58
CA GLY A 100 -5.31 -3.97 -43.50
C GLY A 100 -3.79 -3.97 -43.32
N GLN A 101 -3.16 -2.80 -43.23
CA GLN A 101 -1.71 -2.67 -43.14
C GLN A 101 -1.25 -2.48 -41.70
N ALA A 102 -0.16 -3.16 -41.33
CA ALA A 102 0.57 -2.88 -40.11
C ALA A 102 1.55 -1.74 -40.38
N THR A 103 1.29 -0.58 -39.80
CA THR A 103 2.14 0.62 -39.95
C THR A 103 2.70 0.99 -38.59
N VAL A 104 4.02 1.19 -38.52
CA VAL A 104 4.71 1.62 -37.30
C VAL A 104 4.71 3.14 -37.23
N ASP A 105 4.19 3.69 -36.13
CA ASP A 105 4.17 5.11 -35.77
C ASP A 105 4.65 5.26 -34.32
N PRO A 106 5.97 5.41 -34.10
CA PRO A 106 6.54 5.45 -32.76
C PRO A 106 6.04 6.63 -31.92
N GLU A 107 5.76 7.78 -32.53
CA GLU A 107 5.27 8.95 -31.79
C GLU A 107 3.89 8.69 -31.19
N LYS A 108 2.97 8.12 -31.97
CA LYS A 108 1.63 7.77 -31.47
C LYS A 108 1.66 6.59 -30.50
N ALA A 109 2.52 5.60 -30.75
CA ALA A 109 2.72 4.48 -29.82
C ALA A 109 3.18 4.99 -28.44
N LYS A 110 4.18 5.89 -28.43
CA LYS A 110 4.69 6.51 -27.20
C LYS A 110 3.60 7.27 -26.46
N LEU A 111 2.83 8.11 -27.17
CA LEU A 111 1.73 8.86 -26.56
C LEU A 111 0.73 7.93 -25.84
N GLN A 112 0.38 6.79 -26.44
CA GLN A 112 -0.54 5.84 -25.80
C GLN A 112 0.06 5.13 -24.59
N ILE A 113 1.35 4.79 -24.65
CA ILE A 113 2.07 4.24 -23.49
C ILE A 113 2.12 5.27 -22.36
N ASP A 114 2.41 6.53 -22.67
CA ASP A 114 2.45 7.63 -21.69
C ASP A 114 1.06 7.86 -21.05
N MET A 115 -0.03 7.75 -21.81
CA MET A 115 -1.39 7.84 -21.29
C MET A 115 -1.72 6.68 -20.33
N LEU A 116 -1.33 5.45 -20.67
CA LEU A 116 -1.52 4.30 -19.79
C LEU A 116 -0.64 4.40 -18.53
N GLU A 117 0.56 4.95 -18.64
CA GLU A 117 1.42 5.26 -17.50
C GLU A 117 0.81 6.34 -16.60
N LEU A 118 0.22 7.39 -17.19
CA LEU A 118 -0.48 8.41 -16.42
C LEU A 118 -1.66 7.83 -15.65
N LEU A 119 -2.41 6.89 -16.26
CA LEU A 119 -3.48 6.15 -15.57
C LEU A 119 -2.91 5.43 -14.34
N HIS A 120 -1.82 4.69 -14.49
CA HIS A 120 -1.16 4.00 -13.38
C HIS A 120 -0.79 4.96 -12.24
N VAL A 121 -0.18 6.10 -12.56
CA VAL A 121 0.20 7.12 -11.56
C VAL A 121 -1.03 7.71 -10.86
N LYS A 122 -2.10 8.00 -11.59
CA LYS A 122 -3.31 8.64 -11.05
C LYS A 122 -4.20 7.68 -10.27
N CYS A 123 -4.15 6.39 -10.56
CA CYS A 123 -4.91 5.35 -9.88
C CYS A 123 -4.15 4.71 -8.71
N ARG A 124 -2.89 5.10 -8.44
CA ARG A 124 -2.09 4.53 -7.35
C ARG A 124 -2.80 4.66 -6.00
N GLY A 125 -2.86 3.54 -5.26
CA GLY A 125 -3.56 3.44 -3.97
C GLY A 125 -5.07 3.28 -4.10
N ASN A 126 -5.60 3.21 -5.33
CA ASN A 126 -6.99 2.85 -5.64
C ASN A 126 -7.08 1.53 -6.42
N LEU A 127 -5.94 0.93 -6.81
CA LEU A 127 -5.87 -0.36 -7.48
C LEU A 127 -5.80 -1.49 -6.46
N SER A 128 -6.51 -2.58 -6.72
CA SER A 128 -6.23 -3.87 -6.11
C SER A 128 -4.87 -4.40 -6.57
N ARG A 129 -4.30 -5.37 -5.83
CA ARG A 129 -3.01 -5.96 -6.22
C ARG A 129 -3.02 -6.62 -7.60
N GLN A 130 -4.16 -7.20 -7.99
CA GLN A 130 -4.31 -7.87 -9.28
C GLN A 130 -4.30 -6.84 -10.41
N GLU A 131 -5.01 -5.73 -10.25
CA GLU A 131 -5.07 -4.64 -11.22
C GLU A 131 -3.73 -3.92 -11.36
N GLU A 132 -3.04 -3.66 -10.25
CA GLU A 132 -1.70 -3.06 -10.26
C GLU A 132 -0.73 -3.97 -11.01
N THR A 133 -0.71 -5.27 -10.69
CA THR A 133 0.15 -6.26 -11.37
C THR A 133 -0.16 -6.35 -12.87
N LEU A 134 -1.44 -6.37 -13.26
CA LEU A 134 -1.86 -6.42 -14.65
C LEU A 134 -1.39 -5.18 -15.41
N LEU A 135 -1.61 -3.99 -14.84
CA LEU A 135 -1.24 -2.73 -15.46
C LEU A 135 0.29 -2.61 -15.63
N GLU A 136 1.05 -3.02 -14.62
CA GLU A 136 2.52 -3.08 -14.69
C GLU A 136 3.02 -4.02 -15.79
N GLN A 137 2.41 -5.20 -15.91
CA GLN A 137 2.76 -6.18 -16.94
C GLN A 137 2.50 -5.65 -18.35
N VAL A 138 1.33 -5.05 -18.57
CA VAL A 138 0.96 -4.45 -19.87
C VAL A 138 1.90 -3.29 -20.22
N LEU A 139 2.18 -2.38 -19.27
CA LEU A 139 3.12 -1.28 -19.48
C LEU A 139 4.52 -1.80 -19.81
N TYR A 140 5.01 -2.82 -19.10
CA TYR A 140 6.31 -3.43 -19.38
C TYR A 140 6.36 -4.00 -20.79
N GLN A 141 5.35 -4.79 -21.18
CA GLN A 141 5.28 -5.40 -22.50
C GLN A 141 5.28 -4.34 -23.61
N LEU A 142 4.44 -3.31 -23.49
CA LEU A 142 4.35 -2.24 -24.48
C LEU A 142 5.66 -1.45 -24.60
N ARG A 143 6.35 -1.17 -23.49
CA ARG A 143 7.65 -0.51 -23.50
C ARG A 143 8.73 -1.34 -24.19
N MET A 144 8.75 -2.65 -23.94
CA MET A 144 9.68 -3.55 -24.61
C MET A 144 9.43 -3.60 -26.12
N LEU A 145 8.17 -3.70 -26.53
CA LEU A 145 7.79 -3.64 -27.94
C LEU A 145 8.17 -2.29 -28.57
N TYR A 146 7.94 -1.19 -27.85
CA TYR A 146 8.35 0.14 -28.29
C TYR A 146 9.85 0.24 -28.53
N VAL A 147 10.68 -0.22 -27.58
CA VAL A 147 12.14 -0.23 -27.75
C VAL A 147 12.55 -1.10 -28.92
N ALA A 148 11.95 -2.28 -29.08
CA ALA A 148 12.24 -3.17 -30.19
C ALA A 148 11.88 -2.56 -31.56
N ARG A 149 10.76 -1.85 -31.67
CA ARG A 149 10.29 -1.26 -32.94
C ARG A 149 10.94 0.09 -33.25
N ALA A 150 11.08 0.97 -32.25
CA ALA A 150 11.73 2.26 -32.42
C ALA A 150 13.25 2.13 -32.64
N GLY A 151 13.88 1.10 -32.06
CA GLY A 151 15.31 0.83 -32.24
C GLY A 151 15.69 0.23 -33.60
N LEU A 152 14.72 -0.24 -34.40
CA LEU A 152 14.94 -0.78 -35.74
C LEU A 152 14.83 0.28 -36.86
N GLY A 153 14.45 1.52 -36.54
CA GLY A 153 14.20 2.61 -37.49
C GLY A 153 15.19 3.77 -37.45
N GLY A 154 16.32 3.62 -36.73
CA GLY A 154 17.38 4.62 -36.60
C GLY A 154 18.63 4.29 -37.39
#